data_AF-A0A1F4VIH2-F1
#
_entry.id   AF-A0A1F4VIH2-F1
#
_cell.length_a   1.000
_cell.length_b   1.000
_cell.length_c   1.000
_cell.angle_alpha   90.00
_cell.angle_beta   90.00
_cell.angle_gamma   90.00
#
_symmetry.space_group_name_H-M   'P 1'
#
loop_
_entity.id
_entity.type
_entity.pdbx_description
1 polymer ?
#
loop_
_entity_poly.entity_id
_entity_poly.type
_entity_poly.pdbx_seq_one_letter_code
_entity_poly.pdbx_strand_id
1 'polypeptide(L)'
;MKLKQLIPILKIMPFIVLVIWALSARLPYFSEIGKDINAYQRAIEELFSGKNPYEWTIKSFSNPDDPGNHGYSYLPGFLYLFGFLYAVALKFPALDFQVLWKIPILLADLGVGFLLFKYLFKRDYLFSLAAAFVWFFNPFSMFRTGYTYVDPIPVLLLLVAMIFLEKDDVLAGATYALAVIFKTFPIALFPVFVLLSKNRIKFLAAGLIVSVAFAVPFMSNIETFTTFLNGSLLVHNERFVQGRPFLFYISYYYNVELFQILPFQFYSLMSMFFGWVLVLIAYFIFKLKNKYILSLIALSNFFLFTPVLNRTYVLWLIPTLILGSYYLFKSKKLVYYLVVILFHIFYSWYLLQWRDGFHIWRP
;
A
#
# COMPACT_ATOMS: atom_id res chain seq x y z
N MET A 1 -7.91 43.93 -0.34
CA MET A 1 -8.56 42.60 -0.48
C MET A 1 -9.58 42.44 0.65
N LYS A 2 -10.83 42.04 0.39
CA LYS A 2 -11.86 41.97 1.45
C LYS A 2 -11.53 40.82 2.43
N LEU A 3 -11.77 40.98 3.73
CA LEU A 3 -11.46 39.97 4.76
C LEU A 3 -11.99 38.55 4.40
N LYS A 4 -13.15 38.47 3.74
CA LYS A 4 -13.73 37.19 3.24
C LYS A 4 -12.85 36.46 2.21
N GLN A 5 -12.02 37.17 1.45
CA GLN A 5 -11.07 36.60 0.49
C GLN A 5 -9.78 36.11 1.16
N LEU A 6 -9.42 36.64 2.35
CA LEU A 6 -8.25 36.20 3.12
C LEU A 6 -8.49 34.88 3.86
N ILE A 7 -9.72 34.59 4.29
CA ILE A 7 -10.06 33.40 5.10
C ILE A 7 -9.66 32.08 4.40
N PRO A 8 -9.94 31.85 3.10
CA PRO A 8 -9.49 30.63 2.43
C PRO A 8 -7.96 30.49 2.39
N ILE A 9 -7.25 31.61 2.15
CA ILE A 9 -5.79 31.64 2.09
C ILE A 9 -5.20 31.26 3.45
N LEU A 10 -5.70 31.87 4.53
CA LEU A 10 -5.28 31.57 5.91
C LEU A 10 -5.55 30.11 6.29
N LYS A 11 -6.61 29.49 5.77
CA LYS A 11 -6.88 28.04 5.99
C LYS A 11 -5.94 27.12 5.20
N ILE A 12 -5.36 27.58 4.09
CA ILE A 12 -4.42 26.77 3.30
C ILE A 12 -3.01 26.82 3.92
N MET A 13 -2.64 27.92 4.60
CA MET A 13 -1.30 28.09 5.17
C MET A 13 -0.86 26.94 6.09
N PRO A 14 -1.66 26.47 7.07
CA PRO A 14 -1.25 25.34 7.90
C PRO A 14 -0.99 24.07 7.09
N PHE A 15 -1.79 23.80 6.05
CA PHE A 15 -1.53 22.67 5.16
C PHE A 15 -0.21 22.83 4.39
N ILE A 16 0.11 24.02 3.89
CA ILE A 16 1.40 24.30 3.24
C ILE A 16 2.56 24.06 4.21
N VAL A 17 2.44 24.53 5.46
CA VAL A 17 3.45 24.28 6.50
C VAL A 17 3.63 22.78 6.75
N LEU A 18 2.54 22.01 6.82
CA LEU A 18 2.61 20.54 6.95
C LEU A 18 3.32 19.89 5.75
N VAL A 19 3.06 20.35 4.52
CA VAL A 19 3.73 19.83 3.31
C VAL A 19 5.22 20.14 3.33
N ILE A 20 5.61 21.39 3.63
CA ILE A 20 7.01 21.79 3.72
C ILE A 20 7.72 20.98 4.80
N TRP A 21 7.11 20.83 5.97
CA TRP A 21 7.69 20.04 7.05
C TRP A 21 7.82 18.57 6.67
N ALA A 22 6.81 17.98 6.03
CA ALA A 22 6.86 16.62 5.52
C ALA A 22 7.99 16.41 4.50
N LEU A 23 8.18 17.37 3.58
CA LEU A 23 9.28 17.40 2.62
C LEU A 23 10.64 17.47 3.32
N SER A 24 10.83 18.44 4.21
CA SER A 24 12.08 18.61 4.96
C SER A 24 12.44 17.38 5.79
N ALA A 25 11.45 16.65 6.29
CA ALA A 25 11.66 15.40 7.02
C ALA A 25 12.13 14.23 6.13
N ARG A 26 11.89 14.28 4.81
CA ARG A 26 12.18 13.16 3.88
C ARG A 26 13.42 13.37 3.03
N LEU A 27 13.68 14.62 2.63
CA LEU A 27 14.80 14.98 1.75
C LEU A 27 16.18 14.51 2.26
N PRO A 28 16.50 14.55 3.57
CA PRO A 28 17.79 14.06 4.07
C PRO A 28 18.08 12.59 3.75
N TYR A 29 17.03 11.80 3.52
CA TYR A 29 17.14 10.36 3.26
C TYR A 29 17.25 10.01 1.76
N PHE A 30 17.28 11.01 0.87
CA PHE A 30 17.32 10.74 -0.58
C PHE A 30 18.64 10.07 -1.02
N SER A 31 19.74 10.33 -0.32
CA SER A 31 21.05 9.72 -0.58
C SER A 31 21.26 8.33 0.04
N GLU A 32 20.25 7.74 0.69
CA GLU A 32 20.40 6.41 1.31
C GLU A 32 20.14 5.24 0.35
N ILE A 33 20.91 4.17 0.47
CA ILE A 33 20.75 2.96 -0.35
C ILE A 33 19.85 1.98 0.40
N GLY A 34 18.68 1.68 -0.18
CA GLY A 34 17.79 0.65 0.34
C GLY A 34 18.24 -0.74 -0.10
N LYS A 35 18.06 -1.76 0.73
CA LYS A 35 18.43 -3.15 0.38
C LYS A 35 17.75 -3.64 -0.90
N ASP A 36 16.50 -3.26 -1.11
CA ASP A 36 15.70 -3.74 -2.24
C ASP A 36 16.17 -3.18 -3.59
N ILE A 37 16.92 -2.06 -3.61
CA ILE A 37 17.30 -1.40 -4.87
C ILE A 37 18.08 -2.32 -5.81
N ASN A 38 18.93 -3.19 -5.24
CA ASN A 38 19.74 -4.14 -6.00
C ASN A 38 18.86 -5.19 -6.70
N ALA A 39 17.79 -5.65 -6.03
CA ALA A 39 16.83 -6.58 -6.61
C ALA A 39 16.03 -5.93 -7.76
N TYR A 40 15.63 -4.66 -7.59
CA TYR A 40 14.98 -3.90 -8.67
C TYR A 40 15.93 -3.68 -9.86
N GLN A 41 17.15 -3.21 -9.61
CA GLN A 41 18.12 -2.92 -10.66
C GLN A 41 18.45 -4.17 -11.47
N ARG A 42 18.71 -5.30 -10.81
CA ARG A 42 18.95 -6.57 -11.49
C ARG A 42 17.75 -6.99 -12.36
N ALA A 43 16.53 -6.91 -11.82
CA ALA A 43 15.33 -7.27 -12.57
C ALA A 43 15.13 -6.37 -13.81
N ILE A 44 15.48 -5.09 -13.71
CA ILE A 44 15.46 -4.15 -14.83
C ILE A 44 16.51 -4.52 -15.87
N GLU A 45 17.74 -4.81 -15.46
CA GLU A 45 18.83 -5.22 -16.35
C GLU A 45 18.48 -6.53 -17.08
N GLU A 46 17.92 -7.51 -16.37
CA GLU A 46 17.41 -8.75 -16.96
C GLU A 46 16.30 -8.46 -17.98
N LEU A 47 15.31 -7.63 -17.64
CA LEU A 47 14.25 -7.22 -18.56
C LEU A 47 14.80 -6.53 -19.82
N PHE A 48 15.73 -5.59 -19.66
CA PHE A 48 16.35 -4.88 -20.79
C PHE A 48 17.21 -5.79 -21.68
N SER A 49 17.77 -6.86 -21.11
CA SER A 49 18.49 -7.89 -21.85
C SER A 49 17.58 -8.91 -22.56
N GLY A 50 16.25 -8.76 -22.45
CA GLY A 50 15.28 -9.69 -23.02
C GLY A 50 15.07 -10.97 -22.21
N LYS A 51 15.56 -11.01 -20.96
CA LYS A 51 15.36 -12.13 -20.03
C LYS A 51 14.15 -11.89 -19.15
N ASN A 52 13.51 -12.97 -18.71
CA ASN A 52 12.42 -12.89 -17.75
C ASN A 52 12.99 -12.75 -16.31
N PRO A 53 12.85 -11.59 -15.63
CA PRO A 53 13.43 -11.38 -14.31
C PRO A 53 12.83 -12.28 -13.21
N TYR A 54 11.67 -12.89 -13.49
CA TYR A 54 11.01 -13.79 -12.55
C TYR A 54 11.69 -15.17 -12.47
N GLU A 55 12.52 -15.54 -13.45
CA GLU A 55 13.33 -16.78 -13.39
C GLU A 55 14.30 -16.75 -12.20
N TRP A 56 15.07 -15.67 -12.06
CA TRP A 56 15.96 -15.52 -10.91
C TRP A 56 15.17 -15.34 -9.61
N THR A 57 14.03 -14.63 -9.67
CA THR A 57 13.16 -14.47 -8.49
C THR A 57 12.75 -15.83 -7.92
N ILE A 58 12.24 -16.75 -8.75
CA ILE A 58 11.88 -18.11 -8.30
C ILE A 58 13.11 -18.82 -7.70
N LYS A 59 14.23 -18.86 -8.44
CA LYS A 59 15.46 -19.53 -7.99
C LYS A 59 15.97 -19.01 -6.64
N SER A 60 15.93 -17.68 -6.44
CA SER A 60 16.41 -17.03 -5.22
C SER A 60 15.53 -17.28 -4.00
N PHE A 61 14.25 -17.57 -4.19
CA PHE A 61 13.33 -17.88 -3.09
C PHE A 61 13.39 -19.34 -2.65
N SER A 62 13.77 -20.25 -3.56
CA SER A 62 13.94 -21.66 -3.27
C SER A 62 15.31 -22.02 -2.67
N ASN A 63 16.22 -21.05 -2.50
CA ASN A 63 17.55 -21.27 -1.91
C ASN A 63 17.52 -21.12 -0.36
N PRO A 64 17.59 -22.22 0.41
CA PRO A 64 17.57 -22.14 1.87
C PRO A 64 18.85 -21.53 2.46
N ASP A 65 19.96 -21.56 1.72
CA ASP A 65 21.28 -21.13 2.20
C ASP A 65 21.48 -19.60 2.12
N ASP A 66 20.63 -18.86 1.41
CA ASP A 66 20.68 -17.41 1.28
C ASP A 66 19.29 -16.75 1.43
N PRO A 67 18.72 -16.73 2.64
CA PRO A 67 17.38 -16.16 2.89
C PRO A 67 17.36 -14.62 2.83
N GLY A 68 18.50 -13.97 2.61
CA GLY A 68 18.62 -12.51 2.57
C GLY A 68 18.57 -11.91 1.16
N ASN A 69 18.84 -12.72 0.14
CA ASN A 69 19.04 -12.27 -1.23
C ASN A 69 17.91 -12.77 -2.13
N HIS A 70 16.82 -12.02 -2.15
CA HIS A 70 15.62 -12.38 -2.87
C HIS A 70 15.37 -11.47 -4.06
N GLY A 71 14.85 -12.06 -5.14
CA GLY A 71 14.50 -11.33 -6.35
C GLY A 71 13.22 -10.52 -6.28
N TYR A 72 12.89 -9.92 -7.42
CA TYR A 72 11.77 -9.02 -7.60
C TYR A 72 10.43 -9.77 -7.59
N SER A 73 9.79 -9.83 -6.41
CA SER A 73 8.54 -10.59 -6.19
C SER A 73 7.28 -9.72 -6.24
N TYR A 74 7.21 -8.81 -7.22
CA TYR A 74 6.05 -7.93 -7.42
C TYR A 74 5.52 -8.04 -8.84
N LEU A 75 4.26 -7.67 -9.05
CA LEU A 75 3.70 -7.41 -10.38
C LEU A 75 4.46 -6.23 -11.04
N PRO A 76 4.49 -6.13 -12.38
CA PRO A 76 5.51 -5.38 -13.12
C PRO A 76 5.39 -3.84 -13.05
N GLY A 77 4.50 -3.30 -12.21
CA GLY A 77 4.30 -1.86 -12.07
C GLY A 77 5.58 -1.12 -11.70
N PHE A 78 6.25 -1.57 -10.62
CA PHE A 78 7.53 -0.98 -10.23
C PHE A 78 8.64 -1.28 -11.22
N LEU A 79 8.64 -2.46 -11.84
CA LEU A 79 9.63 -2.84 -12.85
C LEU A 79 9.65 -1.84 -14.01
N TYR A 80 8.49 -1.46 -14.54
CA TYR A 80 8.42 -0.49 -15.64
C TYR A 80 8.69 0.95 -15.19
N LEU A 81 8.12 1.37 -14.05
CA LEU A 81 8.36 2.71 -13.52
C LEU A 81 9.86 2.93 -13.26
N PHE A 82 10.51 1.99 -12.57
CA PHE A 82 11.91 2.09 -12.24
C PHE A 82 12.81 1.78 -13.43
N GLY A 83 12.40 0.91 -14.36
CA GLY A 83 13.10 0.72 -15.63
C GLY A 83 13.20 2.00 -16.44
N PHE A 84 12.09 2.76 -16.55
CA PHE A 84 12.11 4.08 -17.18
C PHE A 84 13.10 5.04 -16.50
N LEU A 85 13.07 5.13 -15.17
CA LEU A 85 13.99 6.00 -14.42
C LEU A 85 15.45 5.56 -14.49
N TYR A 86 15.69 4.24 -14.55
CA TYR A 86 17.01 3.67 -14.74
C TYR A 86 17.56 4.04 -16.13
N ALA A 87 16.74 3.95 -17.18
CA ALA A 87 17.12 4.41 -18.52
C ALA A 87 17.46 5.91 -18.56
N VAL A 88 16.74 6.75 -17.79
CA VAL A 88 17.07 8.18 -17.61
C VAL A 88 18.44 8.33 -16.93
N ALA A 89 18.71 7.60 -15.84
CA ALA A 89 20.00 7.63 -15.16
C ALA A 89 21.17 7.24 -16.08
N LEU A 90 20.99 6.19 -16.90
CA LEU A 90 21.99 5.78 -17.89
C LEU A 90 22.27 6.87 -18.92
N LYS A 91 21.25 7.65 -19.32
CA LYS A 91 21.40 8.75 -20.28
C LYS A 91 22.02 10.00 -19.67
N PHE A 92 21.78 10.24 -18.38
CA PHE A 92 22.23 11.41 -17.65
C PHE A 92 23.02 11.01 -16.40
N PRO A 93 24.33 10.72 -16.51
CA PRO A 93 25.13 10.18 -15.41
C PRO A 93 25.21 11.06 -14.15
N ALA A 94 24.89 12.36 -14.27
CA ALA A 94 24.77 13.26 -13.12
C ALA A 94 23.54 12.98 -12.24
N LEU A 95 22.58 12.18 -12.74
CA LEU A 95 21.39 11.77 -12.02
C LEU A 95 21.57 10.34 -11.51
N ASP A 96 21.76 10.21 -10.21
CA ASP A 96 21.82 8.91 -9.56
C ASP A 96 20.45 8.23 -9.60
N PHE A 97 20.39 6.99 -10.13
CA PHE A 97 19.18 6.16 -10.12
C PHE A 97 18.58 6.07 -8.72
N GLN A 98 19.43 5.98 -7.70
CA GLN A 98 19.07 5.92 -6.28
C GLN A 98 18.29 7.15 -5.78
N VAL A 99 18.51 8.31 -6.39
CA VAL A 99 17.76 9.53 -6.11
C VAL A 99 16.47 9.53 -6.94
N LEU A 100 16.56 9.18 -8.22
CA LEU A 100 15.44 9.23 -9.16
C LEU A 100 14.26 8.36 -8.72
N TRP A 101 14.48 7.13 -8.27
CA TRP A 101 13.37 6.23 -7.88
C TRP A 101 12.58 6.73 -6.65
N LYS A 102 13.18 7.59 -5.81
CA LYS A 102 12.51 8.19 -4.64
C LYS A 102 11.62 9.37 -4.99
N ILE A 103 11.83 10.02 -6.12
CA ILE A 103 11.01 11.14 -6.58
C ILE A 103 9.53 10.75 -6.75
N PRO A 104 9.15 9.71 -7.54
CA PRO A 104 7.75 9.34 -7.68
C PRO A 104 7.14 8.85 -6.36
N ILE A 105 7.92 8.26 -5.47
CA ILE A 105 7.48 7.83 -4.13
C ILE A 105 7.11 9.06 -3.29
N LEU A 106 7.99 10.07 -3.26
CA LEU A 106 7.74 11.34 -2.54
C LEU A 106 6.53 12.07 -3.11
N LEU A 107 6.42 12.17 -4.44
CA LEU A 107 5.27 12.78 -5.07
C LEU A 107 3.98 12.02 -4.74
N ALA A 108 4.02 10.69 -4.69
CA ALA A 108 2.86 9.89 -4.30
C ALA A 108 2.49 10.10 -2.84
N ASP A 109 3.47 10.14 -1.95
CA ASP A 109 3.29 10.40 -0.51
C ASP A 109 2.66 11.78 -0.25
N LEU A 110 3.18 12.82 -0.89
CA LEU A 110 2.57 14.16 -0.85
C LEU A 110 1.17 14.16 -1.47
N GLY A 111 1.00 13.42 -2.57
CA GLY A 111 -0.26 13.25 -3.27
C GLY A 111 -1.36 12.67 -2.39
N VAL A 112 -1.08 11.64 -1.59
CA VAL A 112 -2.06 11.04 -0.68
C VAL A 112 -2.52 12.06 0.36
N GLY A 113 -1.59 12.74 1.04
CA GLY A 113 -1.93 13.76 2.03
C GLY A 113 -2.71 14.93 1.42
N PHE A 114 -2.34 15.37 0.22
CA PHE A 114 -3.08 16.38 -0.53
C PHE A 114 -4.49 15.93 -0.90
N LEU A 115 -4.68 14.70 -1.38
CA LEU A 115 -6.02 14.18 -1.73
C LEU A 115 -6.90 14.04 -0.49
N LEU A 116 -6.36 13.56 0.64
CA LEU A 116 -7.08 13.50 1.90
C LEU A 116 -7.51 14.90 2.38
N PHE A 117 -6.58 15.85 2.36
CA PHE A 117 -6.87 17.25 2.69
C PHE A 117 -7.95 17.81 1.77
N LYS A 118 -7.75 17.77 0.45
CA LYS A 118 -8.71 18.27 -0.55
C LYS A 118 -10.09 17.64 -0.40
N TYR A 119 -10.15 16.34 -0.14
CA TYR A 119 -11.40 15.62 0.03
C TYR A 119 -12.17 16.10 1.27
N LEU A 120 -11.49 16.22 2.41
CA LEU A 120 -12.13 16.61 3.67
C LEU A 120 -12.29 18.13 3.83
N PHE A 121 -11.48 18.95 3.15
CA PHE A 121 -11.47 20.42 3.29
C PHE A 121 -12.83 21.05 2.99
N LYS A 122 -13.52 20.52 1.97
CA LYS A 122 -14.87 20.96 1.61
C LYS A 122 -15.94 20.56 2.63
N ARG A 123 -15.63 19.66 3.56
CA ARG A 123 -16.57 19.06 4.52
C ARG A 123 -16.32 19.55 5.94
N ASP A 124 -15.07 19.47 6.38
CA ASP A 124 -14.61 19.98 7.67
C ASP A 124 -13.10 20.23 7.61
N TYR A 125 -12.72 21.47 7.89
CA TYR A 125 -11.32 21.92 7.83
C TYR A 125 -10.43 21.21 8.85
N LEU A 126 -10.91 20.99 10.08
CA LEU A 126 -10.08 20.38 11.12
C LEU A 126 -9.85 18.89 10.85
N PHE A 127 -10.87 18.18 10.34
CA PHE A 127 -10.69 16.80 9.87
C PHE A 127 -9.69 16.73 8.71
N SER A 128 -9.70 17.71 7.80
CA SER A 128 -8.76 17.76 6.68
C SER A 128 -7.30 17.94 7.13
N LEU A 129 -7.05 18.82 8.11
CA LEU A 129 -5.72 19.00 8.68
C LEU A 129 -5.26 17.75 9.45
N ALA A 130 -6.14 17.18 10.28
CA ALA A 130 -5.81 15.96 11.02
C ALA A 130 -5.48 14.79 10.08
N ALA A 131 -6.23 14.63 9.00
CA ALA A 131 -5.98 13.62 7.99
C ALA A 131 -4.61 13.80 7.31
N ALA A 132 -4.28 15.03 6.89
CA ALA A 132 -2.99 15.34 6.30
C ALA A 132 -1.84 15.13 7.28
N PHE A 133 -1.99 15.57 8.52
CA PHE A 133 -1.00 15.39 9.59
C PHE A 133 -0.72 13.90 9.84
N VAL A 134 -1.77 13.10 10.04
CA VAL A 134 -1.65 11.66 10.32
C VAL A 134 -0.97 10.91 9.19
N TRP A 135 -1.25 11.30 7.94
CA TRP A 135 -0.56 10.73 6.79
C TRP A 135 0.90 11.19 6.70
N PHE A 136 1.17 12.50 6.70
CA PHE A 136 2.53 13.03 6.52
C PHE A 136 3.50 12.65 7.64
N PHE A 137 2.99 12.49 8.85
CA PHE A 137 3.78 12.13 10.03
C PHE A 137 3.43 10.73 10.52
N ASN A 138 2.96 9.84 9.63
CA ASN A 138 2.66 8.46 10.01
C ASN A 138 3.89 7.81 10.70
N PRO A 139 3.69 6.95 11.71
CA PRO A 139 4.79 6.42 12.51
C PRO A 139 5.85 5.70 11.68
N PHE A 140 5.47 5.04 10.61
CA PHE A 140 6.42 4.37 9.74
C PHE A 140 7.41 5.32 9.08
N SER A 141 6.94 6.48 8.64
CA SER A 141 7.81 7.51 8.05
C SER A 141 8.69 8.20 9.10
N MET A 142 8.24 8.24 10.37
CA MET A 142 8.95 8.89 11.47
C MET A 142 9.99 7.99 12.16
N PHE A 143 9.67 6.71 12.35
CA PHE A 143 10.55 5.75 13.05
C PHE A 143 11.55 5.07 12.12
N ARG A 144 11.27 5.01 10.82
CA ARG A 144 12.23 4.45 9.87
C ARG A 144 13.37 5.44 9.70
N THR A 145 14.58 5.00 9.99
CA THR A 145 15.83 5.70 9.65
C THR A 145 16.10 5.55 8.15
N GLY A 146 15.12 5.94 7.32
CA GLY A 146 15.33 6.02 5.89
C GLY A 146 14.10 6.00 5.00
N TYR A 147 14.29 6.46 3.75
CA TYR A 147 13.23 6.66 2.76
C TYR A 147 13.33 5.67 1.60
N THR A 148 13.10 4.40 1.91
CA THR A 148 13.34 3.27 1.00
C THR A 148 12.13 2.35 0.84
N TYR A 149 10.92 2.91 0.88
CA TYR A 149 9.65 2.17 0.70
C TYR A 149 8.86 2.72 -0.48
N VAL A 150 8.14 1.84 -1.15
CA VAL A 150 7.44 2.14 -2.41
C VAL A 150 5.92 2.25 -2.25
N ASP A 151 5.42 1.96 -1.05
CA ASP A 151 4.01 1.85 -0.69
C ASP A 151 3.14 3.09 -0.95
N PRO A 152 3.63 4.35 -0.91
CA PRO A 152 2.81 5.51 -1.22
C PRO A 152 2.19 5.48 -2.63
N ILE A 153 2.88 4.89 -3.61
CA ILE A 153 2.40 4.80 -5.00
C ILE A 153 1.08 4.00 -5.10
N PRO A 154 1.03 2.71 -4.71
CA PRO A 154 -0.22 1.95 -4.75
C PRO A 154 -1.29 2.53 -3.82
N VAL A 155 -0.92 3.15 -2.70
CA VAL A 155 -1.88 3.83 -1.81
C VAL A 155 -2.52 5.04 -2.49
N LEU A 156 -1.72 5.87 -3.19
CA LEU A 156 -2.23 6.99 -3.97
C LEU A 156 -3.20 6.51 -5.06
N LEU A 157 -2.78 5.52 -5.86
CA LEU A 157 -3.59 4.97 -6.94
C LEU A 157 -4.91 4.40 -6.41
N LEU A 158 -4.88 3.69 -5.27
CA LEU A 158 -6.08 3.17 -4.62
C LEU A 158 -7.01 4.29 -4.14
N LEU A 159 -6.45 5.36 -3.56
CA LEU A 159 -7.24 6.51 -3.12
C LEU A 159 -7.89 7.24 -4.32
N VAL A 160 -7.16 7.40 -5.43
CA VAL A 160 -7.68 7.92 -6.69
C VAL A 160 -8.81 7.04 -7.22
N ALA A 161 -8.62 5.72 -7.23
CA ALA A 161 -9.64 4.76 -7.65
C ALA A 161 -10.92 4.88 -6.81
N MET A 162 -10.79 4.99 -5.48
CA MET A 162 -11.93 5.22 -4.59
C MET A 162 -12.64 6.57 -4.85
N ILE A 163 -11.89 7.63 -5.21
CA ILE A 163 -12.47 8.94 -5.55
C ILE A 163 -13.31 8.87 -6.83
N PHE A 164 -12.89 8.08 -7.82
CA PHE A 164 -13.61 7.87 -9.08
C PHE A 164 -14.70 6.81 -9.00
N LEU A 165 -14.64 5.88 -8.05
CA LEU A 165 -15.70 4.91 -7.80
C LEU A 165 -17.06 5.64 -7.65
N GLU A 166 -18.09 5.15 -8.34
CA GLU A 166 -19.44 5.75 -8.49
C GLU A 166 -19.50 7.02 -9.36
N LYS A 167 -18.38 7.56 -9.85
CA LYS A 167 -18.34 8.73 -10.74
C LYS A 167 -17.95 8.36 -12.17
N ASP A 168 -16.89 7.58 -12.31
CA ASP A 168 -16.35 7.11 -13.57
C ASP A 168 -15.78 5.69 -13.38
N ASP A 169 -16.51 4.69 -13.87
CA ASP A 169 -16.14 3.29 -13.69
C ASP A 169 -14.89 2.90 -14.49
N VAL A 170 -14.60 3.58 -15.60
CA VAL A 170 -13.40 3.32 -16.42
C VAL A 170 -12.16 3.81 -15.67
N LEU A 171 -12.19 5.06 -15.19
CA LEU A 171 -11.08 5.61 -14.41
C LEU A 171 -10.90 4.85 -13.08
N ALA A 172 -11.99 4.48 -12.41
CA ALA A 172 -11.92 3.65 -11.20
C ALA A 172 -11.29 2.29 -11.49
N GLY A 173 -11.69 1.61 -12.58
CA GLY A 173 -11.16 0.30 -12.98
C GLY A 173 -9.68 0.35 -13.36
N ALA A 174 -9.29 1.30 -14.21
CA ALA A 174 -7.92 1.48 -14.64
C ALA A 174 -6.98 1.81 -13.47
N THR A 175 -7.35 2.77 -12.61
CA THR A 175 -6.51 3.18 -11.48
C THR A 175 -6.47 2.12 -10.37
N TYR A 176 -7.55 1.37 -10.17
CA TYR A 176 -7.56 0.22 -9.26
C TYR A 176 -6.63 -0.90 -9.75
N ALA A 177 -6.69 -1.24 -11.03
CA ALA A 177 -5.77 -2.23 -11.61
C ALA A 177 -4.30 -1.78 -11.49
N LEU A 178 -4.00 -0.51 -11.77
CA LEU A 178 -2.66 0.04 -11.52
C LEU A 178 -2.24 -0.12 -10.05
N ALA A 179 -3.12 0.20 -9.09
CA ALA A 179 -2.81 0.00 -7.67
C ALA A 179 -2.41 -1.44 -7.36
N VAL A 180 -3.16 -2.42 -7.90
CA VAL A 180 -2.87 -3.87 -7.76
C VAL A 180 -1.55 -4.26 -8.42
N ILE A 181 -1.26 -3.75 -9.62
CA ILE A 181 -0.04 -4.03 -10.38
C ILE A 181 1.21 -3.46 -9.69
N PHE A 182 1.09 -2.35 -8.99
CA PHE A 182 2.18 -1.86 -8.15
C PHE A 182 2.33 -2.69 -6.87
N LYS A 183 1.22 -3.05 -6.22
CA LYS A 183 1.25 -3.93 -5.04
C LYS A 183 -0.08 -4.65 -4.89
N THR A 184 -0.06 -5.92 -4.50
CA THR A 184 -1.26 -6.77 -4.56
C THR A 184 -2.32 -6.47 -3.50
N PHE A 185 -1.98 -5.83 -2.37
CA PHE A 185 -2.93 -5.59 -1.26
C PHE A 185 -4.29 -4.93 -1.62
N PRO A 186 -4.41 -4.02 -2.62
CA PRO A 186 -5.68 -3.41 -2.99
C PRO A 186 -6.73 -4.44 -3.45
N ILE A 187 -6.31 -5.65 -3.84
CA ILE A 187 -7.21 -6.75 -4.19
C ILE A 187 -8.17 -7.12 -3.04
N ALA A 188 -7.80 -6.86 -1.77
CA ALA A 188 -8.68 -7.00 -0.62
C ALA A 188 -9.97 -6.16 -0.76
N LEU A 189 -9.92 -5.07 -1.54
CA LEU A 189 -11.06 -4.19 -1.79
C LEU A 189 -11.89 -4.56 -3.04
N PHE A 190 -11.56 -5.64 -3.75
CA PHE A 190 -12.21 -5.98 -5.02
C PHE A 190 -13.76 -6.02 -4.94
N PRO A 191 -14.39 -6.65 -3.93
CA PRO A 191 -15.84 -6.65 -3.82
C PRO A 191 -16.42 -5.26 -3.62
N VAL A 192 -15.73 -4.36 -2.89
CA VAL A 192 -16.19 -2.98 -2.68
C VAL A 192 -16.33 -2.26 -4.02
N PHE A 193 -15.32 -2.38 -4.87
CA PHE A 193 -15.31 -1.74 -6.19
C PHE A 193 -16.37 -2.35 -7.12
N VAL A 194 -16.51 -3.67 -7.17
CA VAL A 194 -17.51 -4.34 -8.02
C VAL A 194 -18.95 -4.03 -7.57
N LEU A 195 -19.21 -4.01 -6.27
CA LEU A 195 -20.56 -3.76 -5.73
C LEU A 195 -21.01 -2.32 -5.90
N LEU A 196 -20.08 -1.35 -5.85
CA LEU A 196 -20.38 0.08 -5.92
C LEU A 196 -20.13 0.71 -7.29
N SER A 197 -19.51 -0.01 -8.22
CA SER A 197 -19.41 0.42 -9.61
C SER A 197 -20.82 0.50 -10.23
N LYS A 198 -21.11 1.59 -10.96
CA LYS A 198 -22.40 1.78 -11.65
C LYS A 198 -22.49 0.86 -12.87
N ASN A 199 -21.41 0.74 -13.62
CA ASN A 199 -21.25 -0.17 -14.74
C ASN A 199 -20.04 -1.10 -14.50
N ARG A 200 -20.34 -2.27 -13.92
CA ARG A 200 -19.35 -3.29 -13.56
C ARG A 200 -18.54 -3.78 -14.76
N ILE A 201 -19.17 -3.88 -15.93
CA ILE A 201 -18.50 -4.33 -17.16
C ILE A 201 -17.43 -3.32 -17.57
N LYS A 202 -17.74 -2.02 -17.55
CA LYS A 202 -16.74 -0.97 -17.84
C LYS A 202 -15.59 -0.97 -16.84
N PHE A 203 -15.89 -1.11 -15.55
CA PHE A 203 -14.88 -1.23 -14.50
C PHE A 203 -13.94 -2.42 -14.76
N LEU A 204 -14.51 -3.62 -14.98
CA LEU A 204 -13.76 -4.85 -15.20
C LEU A 204 -12.97 -4.80 -16.51
N ALA A 205 -13.56 -4.31 -17.60
CA ALA A 205 -12.89 -4.20 -18.90
C ALA A 205 -11.71 -3.22 -18.84
N ALA A 206 -11.89 -2.05 -18.21
CA ALA A 206 -10.80 -1.10 -18.04
C ALA A 206 -9.66 -1.67 -17.19
N GLY A 207 -10.00 -2.34 -16.08
CA GLY A 207 -9.00 -3.01 -15.25
C GLY A 207 -8.26 -4.13 -16.00
N LEU A 208 -8.99 -4.96 -16.76
CA LEU A 208 -8.40 -6.02 -17.56
C LEU A 208 -7.44 -5.50 -18.64
N ILE A 209 -7.84 -4.45 -19.38
CA ILE A 209 -6.99 -3.84 -20.41
C ILE A 209 -5.67 -3.36 -19.80
N VAL A 210 -5.73 -2.68 -18.64
CA VAL A 210 -4.51 -2.22 -17.94
C VAL A 210 -3.65 -3.40 -17.48
N SER A 211 -4.25 -4.42 -16.85
CA SER A 211 -3.52 -5.61 -16.40
C SER A 211 -2.86 -6.36 -17.54
N VAL A 212 -3.57 -6.56 -18.66
CA VAL A 212 -3.03 -7.21 -19.85
C VAL A 212 -1.90 -6.37 -20.44
N ALA A 213 -2.08 -5.06 -20.59
CA ALA A 213 -1.05 -4.16 -21.13
C ALA A 213 0.28 -4.27 -20.36
N PHE A 214 0.21 -4.37 -19.02
CA PHE A 214 1.38 -4.56 -18.18
C PHE A 214 1.95 -5.98 -18.23
N ALA A 215 1.13 -6.99 -18.51
CA ALA A 215 1.56 -8.38 -18.61
C ALA A 215 2.09 -8.76 -20.00
N VAL A 216 1.86 -7.97 -21.06
CA VAL A 216 2.20 -8.30 -22.46
C VAL A 216 3.61 -8.88 -22.64
N PRO A 217 4.69 -8.30 -22.06
CA PRO A 217 6.04 -8.84 -22.25
C PRO A 217 6.25 -10.27 -21.70
N PHE A 218 5.36 -10.71 -20.81
CA PHE A 218 5.40 -12.03 -20.18
C PHE A 218 4.39 -13.01 -20.79
N MET A 219 3.67 -12.62 -21.85
CA MET A 219 2.62 -13.44 -22.50
C MET A 219 3.08 -14.07 -23.82
N SER A 220 4.40 -14.13 -24.08
CA SER A 220 4.95 -14.69 -25.32
C SER A 220 4.63 -16.18 -25.51
N ASN A 221 4.63 -16.94 -24.42
CA ASN A 221 4.23 -18.36 -24.37
C ASN A 221 3.80 -18.74 -22.95
N ILE A 222 3.25 -19.96 -22.79
CA ILE A 222 2.72 -20.46 -21.51
C ILE A 222 3.78 -20.56 -20.41
N GLU A 223 5.01 -20.92 -20.77
CA GLU A 223 6.12 -21.07 -19.82
C GLU A 223 6.53 -19.71 -19.26
N THR A 224 6.75 -18.72 -20.13
CA THR A 224 7.09 -17.35 -19.73
C THR A 224 6.00 -16.74 -18.85
N PHE A 225 4.73 -16.97 -19.21
CA PHE A 225 3.60 -16.48 -18.43
C PHE A 225 3.50 -17.17 -17.06
N THR A 226 3.72 -18.48 -17.01
CA THR A 226 3.72 -19.24 -15.75
C THR A 226 4.87 -18.83 -14.85
N THR A 227 6.08 -18.63 -15.40
CA THR A 227 7.23 -18.09 -14.66
C THR A 227 6.92 -16.71 -14.07
N PHE A 228 6.29 -15.83 -14.86
CA PHE A 228 5.82 -14.54 -14.36
C PHE A 228 4.83 -14.66 -13.20
N LEU A 229 3.79 -15.48 -13.35
CA LEU A 229 2.79 -15.67 -12.28
C LEU A 229 3.42 -16.27 -11.02
N ASN A 230 4.28 -17.28 -11.18
CA ASN A 230 4.98 -17.91 -10.07
C ASN A 230 5.86 -16.90 -9.34
N GLY A 231 6.73 -16.19 -10.07
CA GLY A 231 7.66 -15.22 -9.52
C GLY A 231 7.01 -13.98 -8.89
N SER A 232 5.89 -13.51 -9.43
CA SER A 232 5.23 -12.28 -8.95
C SER A 232 4.19 -12.51 -7.86
N LEU A 233 3.58 -13.70 -7.79
CA LEU A 233 2.45 -13.97 -6.87
C LEU A 233 2.68 -15.16 -5.93
N LEU A 234 3.40 -16.20 -6.36
CA LEU A 234 3.38 -17.51 -5.67
C LEU A 234 4.68 -17.85 -4.93
N VAL A 235 5.81 -17.18 -5.23
CA VAL A 235 7.11 -17.42 -4.57
C VAL A 235 7.08 -17.27 -3.05
N HIS A 236 6.12 -16.52 -2.51
CA HIS A 236 6.00 -16.36 -1.07
C HIS A 236 5.43 -17.58 -0.35
N ASN A 237 4.79 -18.53 -1.06
CA ASN A 237 4.21 -19.73 -0.46
C ASN A 237 5.26 -20.73 0.03
N GLU A 238 6.49 -20.66 -0.49
CA GLU A 238 7.56 -21.64 -0.22
C GLU A 238 8.52 -21.22 0.91
N ARG A 239 8.37 -20.02 1.48
CA ARG A 239 9.29 -19.57 2.52
C ARG A 239 9.02 -20.28 3.85
N PHE A 240 10.02 -21.02 4.32
CA PHE A 240 10.02 -21.77 5.59
C PHE A 240 9.74 -20.91 6.83
N VAL A 241 10.09 -19.63 6.79
CA VAL A 241 9.77 -18.64 7.82
C VAL A 241 9.14 -17.43 7.14
N GLN A 242 7.81 -17.33 7.19
CA GLN A 242 7.13 -16.11 6.78
C GLN A 242 6.12 -15.69 7.82
N GLY A 243 6.35 -14.50 8.36
CA GLY A 243 5.29 -13.66 8.89
C GLY A 243 4.79 -14.05 10.26
N ARG A 244 4.72 -13.05 11.12
CA ARG A 244 4.08 -13.15 12.42
C ARG A 244 2.80 -12.34 12.27
N PRO A 245 1.61 -12.95 12.09
CA PRO A 245 0.35 -12.22 12.02
C PRO A 245 0.16 -11.38 13.27
N PHE A 246 -0.82 -10.49 13.27
CA PHE A 246 -1.23 -9.82 14.49
C PHE A 246 -1.53 -10.83 15.64
N LEU A 247 -1.99 -12.03 15.29
CA LEU A 247 -2.18 -13.10 16.27
C LEU A 247 -0.87 -13.64 16.87
N PHE A 248 0.23 -13.67 16.12
CA PHE A 248 1.55 -14.00 16.68
C PHE A 248 2.02 -12.93 17.64
N TYR A 249 1.65 -11.67 17.39
CA TYR A 249 1.93 -10.57 18.31
C TYR A 249 1.27 -10.80 19.68
N ILE A 250 0.01 -11.25 19.67
CA ILE A 250 -0.68 -11.68 20.89
C ILE A 250 0.05 -12.88 21.51
N SER A 251 0.47 -13.85 20.69
CA SER A 251 1.22 -15.02 21.18
C SER A 251 2.51 -14.67 21.90
N TYR A 252 3.29 -13.73 21.38
CA TYR A 252 4.53 -13.26 22.00
C TYR A 252 4.30 -12.59 23.36
N TYR A 253 3.31 -11.70 23.45
CA TYR A 253 3.08 -10.95 24.68
C TYR A 253 2.48 -11.79 25.79
N TYR A 254 1.57 -12.69 25.44
CA TYR A 254 0.87 -13.52 26.42
C TYR A 254 1.52 -14.89 26.61
N ASN A 255 2.60 -15.19 25.89
CA ASN A 255 3.24 -16.50 25.87
C ASN A 255 2.23 -17.64 25.58
N VAL A 256 1.31 -17.41 24.64
CA VAL A 256 0.29 -18.40 24.22
C VAL A 256 0.51 -18.76 22.75
N GLU A 257 0.61 -20.05 22.43
CA GLU A 257 0.91 -20.51 21.08
C GLU A 257 -0.31 -20.51 20.15
N LEU A 258 -0.70 -19.35 19.62
CA LEU A 258 -1.83 -19.23 18.68
C LEU A 258 -1.41 -19.50 17.22
N PHE A 259 -0.12 -19.32 16.91
CA PHE A 259 0.36 -19.31 15.53
C PHE A 259 0.79 -20.69 14.99
N GLN A 260 1.03 -21.69 15.85
CA GLN A 260 1.32 -23.06 15.39
C GLN A 260 0.05 -23.90 15.17
N ILE A 261 -1.09 -23.53 15.76
CA ILE A 261 -2.31 -24.35 15.74
C ILE A 261 -3.03 -24.32 14.37
N LEU A 262 -2.85 -23.26 13.55
CA LEU A 262 -3.52 -23.11 12.25
C LEU A 262 -2.53 -23.03 11.08
N PRO A 263 -2.78 -23.72 9.95
CA PRO A 263 -1.90 -23.66 8.77
C PRO A 263 -1.77 -22.25 8.17
N PHE A 264 -0.58 -21.87 7.69
CA PHE A 264 -0.31 -20.58 7.01
C PHE A 264 -1.27 -20.29 5.85
N GLN A 265 -1.65 -21.33 5.09
CA GLN A 265 -2.61 -21.23 3.99
C GLN A 265 -3.98 -20.74 4.48
N PHE A 266 -4.43 -21.16 5.66
CA PHE A 266 -5.70 -20.71 6.24
C PHE A 266 -5.66 -19.19 6.48
N TYR A 267 -4.62 -18.68 7.13
CA TYR A 267 -4.45 -17.24 7.37
C TYR A 267 -4.38 -16.44 6.07
N SER A 268 -3.63 -16.95 5.08
CA SER A 268 -3.57 -16.36 3.73
C SER A 268 -4.97 -16.21 3.12
N LEU A 269 -5.76 -17.30 3.13
CA LEU A 269 -7.13 -17.30 2.62
C LEU A 269 -8.04 -16.35 3.42
N MET A 270 -7.98 -16.39 4.76
CA MET A 270 -8.82 -15.55 5.62
C MET A 270 -8.51 -14.06 5.48
N SER A 271 -7.24 -13.68 5.33
CA SER A 271 -6.84 -12.28 5.12
C SER A 271 -7.51 -11.65 3.90
N MET A 272 -7.82 -12.46 2.90
CA MET A 272 -8.34 -12.02 1.61
C MET A 272 -9.85 -12.24 1.50
N PHE A 273 -10.28 -13.49 1.63
CA PHE A 273 -11.66 -13.90 1.35
C PHE A 273 -12.62 -13.58 2.48
N PHE A 274 -12.20 -13.65 3.75
CA PHE A 274 -13.11 -13.35 4.85
C PHE A 274 -13.52 -11.86 4.84
N GLY A 275 -12.60 -10.96 4.48
CA GLY A 275 -12.90 -9.55 4.28
C GLY A 275 -13.92 -9.32 3.18
N TRP A 276 -13.88 -10.12 2.11
CA TRP A 276 -14.86 -10.07 1.03
C TRP A 276 -16.25 -10.50 1.52
N VAL A 277 -16.33 -11.57 2.29
CA VAL A 277 -17.59 -12.04 2.90
C VAL A 277 -18.17 -10.96 3.83
N LEU A 278 -17.34 -10.35 4.69
CA LEU A 278 -17.78 -9.27 5.58
C LEU A 278 -18.30 -8.05 4.81
N VAL A 279 -17.66 -7.68 3.69
CA VAL A 279 -18.15 -6.62 2.81
C VAL A 279 -19.51 -6.98 2.19
N LEU A 280 -19.68 -8.21 1.71
CA LEU A 280 -20.95 -8.68 1.15
C LEU A 280 -22.07 -8.65 2.19
N ILE A 281 -21.80 -9.14 3.40
CA ILE A 281 -22.73 -9.08 4.55
C ILE A 281 -23.09 -7.62 4.87
N ALA A 282 -22.08 -6.75 5.04
CA ALA A 282 -22.29 -5.32 5.29
C ALA A 282 -23.16 -4.65 4.21
N TYR A 283 -22.93 -5.00 2.95
CA TYR A 283 -23.62 -4.40 1.81
C TYR A 283 -25.06 -4.91 1.62
N PHE A 284 -25.28 -6.23 1.73
CA PHE A 284 -26.58 -6.85 1.43
C PHE A 284 -27.48 -6.96 2.65
N ILE A 285 -26.93 -7.29 3.82
CA ILE A 285 -27.70 -7.47 5.06
C ILE A 285 -27.84 -6.11 5.76
N PHE A 286 -26.73 -5.46 6.08
CA PHE A 286 -26.73 -4.18 6.81
C PHE A 286 -26.96 -2.94 5.92
N LYS A 287 -27.13 -3.14 4.60
CA LYS A 287 -27.39 -2.09 3.59
C LYS A 287 -26.36 -0.95 3.60
N LEU A 288 -25.14 -1.21 4.07
CA LEU A 288 -24.07 -0.22 4.08
C LEU A 288 -23.58 0.03 2.65
N LYS A 289 -23.69 1.28 2.17
CA LYS A 289 -23.27 1.67 0.81
C LYS A 289 -22.04 2.58 0.77
N ASN A 290 -21.50 2.97 1.93
CA ASN A 290 -20.36 3.88 1.97
C ASN A 290 -19.06 3.13 1.62
N LYS A 291 -18.46 3.43 0.46
CA LYS A 291 -17.21 2.81 0.01
C LYS A 291 -16.06 2.88 1.02
N TYR A 292 -15.94 3.96 1.78
CA TYR A 292 -14.83 4.12 2.73
C TYR A 292 -15.02 3.24 3.96
N ILE A 293 -16.26 3.10 4.46
CA ILE A 293 -16.56 2.20 5.57
C ILE A 293 -16.40 0.74 5.13
N LEU A 294 -16.93 0.36 3.95
CA LEU A 294 -16.74 -1.00 3.43
C LEU A 294 -15.26 -1.34 3.18
N SER A 295 -14.49 -0.38 2.67
CA SER A 295 -13.04 -0.55 2.48
C SER A 295 -12.30 -0.69 3.81
N LEU A 296 -12.70 0.06 4.83
CA LEU A 296 -12.16 -0.07 6.18
C LEU A 296 -12.43 -1.45 6.77
N ILE A 297 -13.63 -2.02 6.56
CA ILE A 297 -13.96 -3.39 6.99
C ILE A 297 -13.04 -4.40 6.30
N ALA A 298 -12.92 -4.33 4.97
CA ALA A 298 -12.10 -5.26 4.20
C ALA A 298 -10.61 -5.20 4.57
N LEU A 299 -10.03 -4.00 4.65
CA LEU A 299 -8.61 -3.86 5.00
C LEU A 299 -8.36 -4.21 6.47
N SER A 300 -9.22 -3.81 7.41
CA SER A 300 -9.08 -4.22 8.81
C SER A 300 -9.04 -5.75 8.94
N ASN A 301 -9.90 -6.44 8.18
CA ASN A 301 -9.87 -7.90 8.13
C ASN A 301 -8.54 -8.45 7.58
N PHE A 302 -8.05 -7.87 6.48
CA PHE A 302 -6.74 -8.23 5.94
C PHE A 302 -5.63 -8.10 7.00
N PHE A 303 -5.61 -7.03 7.79
CA PHE A 303 -4.63 -6.84 8.86
C PHE A 303 -4.75 -7.83 10.01
N LEU A 304 -5.96 -8.25 10.36
CA LEU A 304 -6.19 -9.20 11.44
C LEU A 304 -5.67 -10.60 11.08
N PHE A 305 -5.83 -11.00 9.82
CA PHE A 305 -5.55 -12.37 9.39
C PHE A 305 -4.32 -12.52 8.49
N THR A 306 -3.68 -11.43 8.02
CA THR A 306 -2.50 -11.55 7.15
C THR A 306 -1.42 -12.37 7.87
N PRO A 307 -0.97 -13.50 7.30
CA PRO A 307 0.03 -14.33 7.96
C PRO A 307 1.37 -13.62 8.03
N VAL A 308 1.63 -12.67 7.12
CA VAL A 308 2.82 -11.83 7.12
C VAL A 308 2.39 -10.41 7.41
N LEU A 309 2.45 -10.01 8.69
CA LEU A 309 2.35 -8.60 9.04
C LEU A 309 3.75 -8.00 8.97
N ASN A 310 3.97 -7.07 8.04
CA ASN A 310 5.21 -6.32 7.92
C ASN A 310 5.01 -4.88 8.46
N ARG A 311 6.09 -4.25 8.91
CA ARG A 311 6.18 -2.85 9.34
C ARG A 311 5.48 -1.88 8.37
N THR A 312 5.57 -2.15 7.06
CA THR A 312 4.99 -1.33 5.99
C THR A 312 3.47 -1.48 5.85
N TYR A 313 2.88 -2.61 6.27
CA TYR A 313 1.52 -2.93 5.85
C TYR A 313 0.53 -1.96 6.51
N VAL A 314 0.72 -1.61 7.78
CA VAL A 314 -0.21 -0.76 8.55
C VAL A 314 -0.39 0.62 7.90
N LEU A 315 0.59 1.10 7.12
CA LEU A 315 0.48 2.30 6.28
C LEU A 315 -0.71 2.24 5.31
N TRP A 316 -1.02 1.06 4.75
CA TRP A 316 -2.06 0.88 3.73
C TRP A 316 -3.46 1.13 4.28
N LEU A 317 -3.67 0.92 5.58
CA LEU A 317 -4.96 1.14 6.24
C LEU A 317 -5.28 2.61 6.44
N ILE A 318 -4.27 3.48 6.53
CA ILE A 318 -4.40 4.87 7.01
C ILE A 318 -5.47 5.64 6.24
N PRO A 319 -5.47 5.70 4.89
CA PRO A 319 -6.47 6.50 4.18
C PRO A 319 -7.89 5.98 4.38
N THR A 320 -8.09 4.66 4.40
CA THR A 320 -9.41 4.07 4.63
C THR A 320 -9.87 4.20 6.07
N LEU A 321 -8.96 4.18 7.04
CA LEU A 321 -9.25 4.46 8.44
C LEU A 321 -9.71 5.90 8.60
N ILE A 322 -8.93 6.87 8.11
CA ILE A 322 -9.27 8.29 8.15
C ILE A 322 -10.64 8.53 7.52
N LEU A 323 -10.87 8.08 6.29
CA LEU A 323 -12.11 8.35 5.59
C LEU A 323 -13.29 7.55 6.15
N GLY A 324 -13.09 6.26 6.47
CA GLY A 324 -14.10 5.40 7.07
C GLY A 324 -14.56 5.90 8.45
N SER A 325 -13.61 6.22 9.34
CA SER A 325 -13.90 6.80 10.65
C SER A 325 -14.55 8.17 10.55
N TYR A 326 -14.18 9.00 9.56
CA TYR A 326 -14.90 10.25 9.31
C TYR A 326 -16.38 9.99 9.00
N TYR A 327 -16.68 9.04 8.11
CA TYR A 327 -18.08 8.73 7.78
C TYR A 327 -18.86 8.10 8.93
N LEU A 328 -18.21 7.31 9.79
CA LEU A 328 -18.82 6.72 10.99
C LEU A 328 -19.06 7.76 12.10
N PHE A 329 -18.14 8.72 12.26
CA PHE A 329 -18.10 9.59 13.45
C PHE A 329 -18.12 11.09 13.13
N LYS A 330 -18.51 11.52 11.93
CA LYS A 330 -18.56 12.96 11.55
C LYS A 330 -19.38 13.84 12.50
N SER A 331 -20.43 13.30 13.12
CA SER A 331 -21.24 14.00 14.14
C SER A 331 -20.63 13.96 15.54
N LYS A 332 -19.70 13.04 15.80
CA LYS A 332 -19.01 12.82 17.07
C LYS A 332 -17.51 13.09 16.89
N LYS A 333 -17.15 14.36 16.66
CA LYS A 333 -15.77 14.75 16.27
C LYS A 333 -14.69 14.23 17.21
N LEU A 334 -14.96 14.25 18.53
CA LEU A 334 -14.03 13.71 19.53
C LEU A 334 -13.73 12.22 19.30
N VAL A 335 -14.74 11.42 18.96
CA VAL A 335 -14.57 9.97 18.70
C VAL A 335 -13.73 9.75 17.45
N TYR A 336 -13.94 10.54 16.39
CA TYR A 336 -13.08 10.50 15.21
C TYR A 336 -11.60 10.75 15.57
N TYR A 337 -11.31 11.84 16.29
CA TYR A 337 -9.93 12.17 16.66
C TYR A 337 -9.33 11.11 17.56
N LEU A 338 -10.10 10.59 18.52
CA LEU A 338 -9.68 9.53 19.41
C LEU A 338 -9.28 8.26 18.62
N VAL A 339 -10.10 7.82 17.66
CA VAL A 339 -9.78 6.65 16.82
C VAL A 339 -8.49 6.85 16.05
N VAL A 340 -8.32 8.01 15.43
CA VAL A 340 -7.13 8.31 14.61
C VAL A 340 -5.87 8.44 15.47
N ILE A 341 -5.95 9.07 16.64
CA ILE A 341 -4.85 9.18 17.60
C ILE A 341 -4.48 7.82 18.17
N LEU A 342 -5.46 7.03 18.62
CA LEU A 342 -5.21 5.69 19.17
C LEU A 342 -4.58 4.78 18.13
N PHE A 343 -5.01 4.85 16.87
CA PHE A 343 -4.35 4.12 15.81
C PHE A 343 -2.90 4.57 15.60
N HIS A 344 -2.63 5.87 15.65
CA HIS A 344 -1.28 6.41 15.52
C HIS A 344 -0.36 5.96 16.66
N ILE A 345 -0.87 5.96 17.90
CA ILE A 345 -0.17 5.44 19.08
C ILE A 345 0.09 3.94 18.91
N PHE A 346 -0.94 3.17 18.54
CA PHE A 346 -0.83 1.74 18.28
C PHE A 346 0.24 1.46 17.22
N TYR A 347 0.23 2.18 16.10
CA TYR A 347 1.19 1.96 15.02
C TYR A 347 2.62 2.31 15.47
N SER A 348 2.78 3.39 16.23
CA SER A 348 4.06 3.75 16.84
C SER A 348 4.59 2.63 17.74
N TRP A 349 3.74 2.17 18.67
CA TRP A 349 4.06 1.08 19.58
C TRP A 349 4.38 -0.23 18.85
N TYR A 350 3.59 -0.57 17.83
CA TYR A 350 3.81 -1.74 16.99
C TYR A 350 5.20 -1.70 16.35
N LEU A 351 5.62 -0.56 15.79
CA LEU A 351 6.94 -0.42 15.18
C LEU A 351 8.09 -0.53 16.17
N LEU A 352 7.92 -0.07 17.41
CA LEU A 352 8.94 -0.23 18.47
C LEU A 352 9.25 -1.70 18.73
N GLN A 353 8.25 -2.59 18.71
CA GLN A 353 8.48 -4.02 18.95
C GLN A 353 9.35 -4.69 17.88
N TRP A 354 9.38 -4.13 16.67
CA TRP A 354 10.27 -4.65 15.63
C TRP A 354 11.74 -4.37 15.89
N ARG A 355 12.06 -3.36 16.71
CA ARG A 355 13.42 -3.08 17.16
C ARG A 355 13.90 -4.13 18.15
N ASP A 356 13.01 -4.61 19.01
CA ASP A 356 13.32 -5.50 20.13
C ASP A 356 13.42 -6.98 19.72
N GLY A 357 13.46 -7.28 18.41
CA GLY A 357 13.66 -8.64 17.94
C GLY A 357 12.42 -9.54 18.02
N PHE A 358 11.22 -8.97 18.16
CA PHE A 358 9.94 -9.71 18.12
C PHE A 358 9.82 -10.65 16.92
N HIS A 359 10.53 -10.39 15.82
CA HIS A 359 10.56 -11.22 14.62
C HIS A 359 11.44 -12.49 14.75
N ILE A 360 12.21 -12.62 15.84
CA ILE A 360 13.20 -13.69 16.08
C ILE A 360 12.74 -14.63 17.21
N TRP A 361 11.85 -14.20 18.12
CA TRP A 361 11.39 -15.00 19.26
C TRP A 361 10.78 -16.36 18.86
N ARG A 362 11.13 -17.44 19.55
CA ARG A 362 10.47 -18.75 19.39
C ARG A 362 9.99 -19.13 20.80
N PRO A 363 8.68 -19.35 21.02
CA PRO A 363 8.18 -19.81 22.31
C PRO A 363 8.82 -21.13 22.74
#